data_AF-A0A2S8FK47-F1
#
_entry.id   AF-A0A2S8FK47-F1
#
_cell.length_a   1.000
_cell.length_b   1.000
_cell.length_c   1.000
_cell.angle_alpha   90.00
_cell.angle_beta   90.00
_cell.angle_gamma   90.00
#
_symmetry.space_group_name_H-M   'P 1'
#
loop_
_entity.id
_entity.type
_entity.pdbx_description
1 polymer ?
#
loop_
_entity_poly.entity_id
_entity_poly.type
_entity_poly.pdbx_seq_one_letter_code
_entity_poly.pdbx_strand_id
1 'polypeptide(L)'
;MMGSERAKAKWRLQYPLWVVLFAVPAVIACVIGYWSARSRMYTEREQLLAQALQLHNEARIYEQQATQIRLAHEWNETRYQHWQSPESVVRFIRSSSKLADFSNDVPRKSFDLSDLIFFFAQASDQDLRTLMDKLEAMDVEHWPQTRARRLEVLGMMPEQIPNRLSLVEQSARRLIEQDRSHLYPAVASQALIAWEAFEKAAPETTARSQSENVYQELGR
;
A
#
# COMPACT_ATOMS: atom_id res chain seq x y z
N MET A 1 -16.33 -63.57 -65.53
CA MET A 1 -17.60 -63.22 -64.86
C MET A 1 -18.26 -64.50 -64.37
N MET A 2 -18.47 -64.63 -63.07
CA MET A 2 -19.71 -65.17 -62.45
C MET A 2 -19.51 -65.12 -60.92
N GLY A 3 -20.39 -64.38 -60.26
CA GLY A 3 -20.28 -63.98 -58.86
C GLY A 3 -20.73 -65.08 -57.90
N SER A 4 -19.98 -65.23 -56.81
CA SER A 4 -20.39 -66.02 -55.65
C SER A 4 -21.28 -65.18 -54.74
N GLU A 5 -22.57 -65.47 -54.70
CA GLU A 5 -23.46 -64.99 -53.67
C GLU A 5 -23.09 -65.61 -52.32
N ARG A 6 -22.59 -64.79 -51.39
CA ARG A 6 -22.34 -65.20 -50.00
C ARG A 6 -23.68 -65.36 -49.28
N ALA A 7 -24.11 -66.60 -49.07
CA ALA A 7 -25.23 -66.91 -48.19
C ALA A 7 -24.92 -66.42 -46.76
N LYS A 8 -25.63 -65.38 -46.33
CA LYS A 8 -25.58 -64.91 -44.93
C LYS A 8 -26.25 -65.95 -44.05
N ALA A 9 -25.46 -66.74 -43.32
CA ALA A 9 -25.96 -67.67 -42.32
C ALA A 9 -26.79 -66.91 -41.27
N LYS A 10 -28.11 -67.13 -41.25
CA LYS A 10 -29.01 -66.60 -40.22
C LYS A 10 -28.91 -67.49 -39.00
N TRP A 11 -28.09 -67.11 -38.04
CA TRP A 11 -28.05 -67.73 -36.71
C TRP A 11 -29.38 -67.46 -36.00
N ARG A 12 -30.23 -68.49 -35.87
CA ARG A 12 -31.44 -68.45 -35.05
C ARG A 12 -31.10 -68.99 -33.66
N LEU A 13 -30.72 -68.12 -32.74
CA LEU A 13 -30.61 -68.51 -31.33
C LEU A 13 -32.02 -68.62 -30.73
N GLN A 14 -32.47 -69.85 -30.52
CA GLN A 14 -33.68 -70.14 -29.74
C GLN A 14 -33.28 -70.33 -28.29
N TYR A 15 -33.45 -69.28 -27.49
CA TYR A 15 -33.27 -69.37 -26.04
C TYR A 15 -34.57 -69.82 -25.38
N PRO A 16 -34.52 -70.66 -24.34
CA PRO A 16 -35.70 -71.01 -23.59
C PRO A 16 -36.29 -69.79 -22.89
N LEU A 17 -37.62 -69.68 -22.85
CA LEU A 17 -38.37 -68.50 -22.39
C LEU A 17 -37.93 -68.01 -20.99
N TRP A 18 -37.55 -68.93 -20.09
CA TRP A 18 -37.10 -68.59 -18.73
C TRP A 18 -35.78 -67.81 -18.71
N VAL A 19 -34.87 -68.05 -19.66
CA VAL A 19 -33.61 -67.29 -19.77
C VAL A 19 -33.92 -65.85 -20.16
N VAL A 20 -34.88 -65.65 -21.07
CA VAL A 20 -35.32 -64.32 -21.49
C VAL A 20 -36.10 -63.60 -20.37
N LEU A 21 -36.90 -64.32 -19.58
CA LEU A 21 -37.69 -63.74 -18.49
C LEU A 21 -36.89 -63.44 -17.22
N PHE A 22 -35.82 -64.19 -16.93
CA PHE A 22 -35.11 -64.08 -15.64
C PHE A 22 -33.63 -63.72 -15.80
N ALA A 23 -32.89 -64.39 -16.70
CA ALA A 23 -31.45 -64.16 -16.82
C ALA A 23 -31.14 -62.84 -17.52
N VAL A 24 -31.87 -62.50 -18.59
CA VAL A 24 -31.66 -61.23 -19.32
C VAL A 24 -31.96 -60.01 -18.44
N PRO A 25 -33.09 -59.92 -17.72
CA PRO A 25 -33.34 -58.79 -16.82
C PRO A 25 -32.35 -58.71 -15.67
N ALA A 26 -31.89 -59.83 -15.11
CA ALA A 26 -30.89 -59.84 -14.05
C ALA A 26 -29.53 -59.30 -14.54
N VAL A 27 -29.07 -59.73 -15.72
CA VAL A 27 -27.84 -59.22 -16.32
C VAL A 27 -27.96 -57.73 -16.63
N ILE A 28 -29.09 -57.29 -17.20
CA ILE A 28 -29.34 -55.87 -17.45
C ILE A 28 -29.33 -55.07 -16.14
N ALA A 29 -29.99 -55.56 -15.09
CA ALA A 29 -30.00 -54.91 -13.78
C ALA A 29 -28.59 -54.81 -13.17
N CYS A 30 -27.75 -55.85 -13.29
CA CYS A 30 -26.36 -55.81 -12.85
C CYS A 30 -25.52 -54.79 -13.63
N VAL A 31 -25.69 -54.72 -14.97
CA VAL A 31 -24.97 -53.75 -15.81
C VAL A 31 -25.39 -52.31 -15.46
N ILE A 32 -26.69 -52.06 -15.30
CA ILE A 32 -27.21 -50.75 -14.90
C ILE A 32 -26.71 -50.39 -13.49
N GLY A 33 -26.77 -51.32 -12.54
CA GLY A 33 -26.26 -51.14 -11.18
C GLY A 33 -24.78 -50.76 -11.16
N TYR A 34 -23.95 -51.54 -11.86
CA TYR A 34 -22.51 -51.27 -11.99
C TYR A 34 -22.23 -49.92 -12.66
N TRP A 35 -22.92 -49.59 -13.75
CA TRP A 35 -22.74 -48.32 -14.45
C TRP A 35 -23.17 -47.13 -13.59
N SER A 36 -24.27 -47.27 -12.84
CA SER A 36 -24.75 -46.23 -11.92
C SER A 36 -23.78 -45.98 -10.76
N ALA A 37 -23.23 -47.04 -10.16
CA ALA A 37 -22.23 -46.93 -9.09
C ALA A 37 -20.94 -46.29 -9.61
N ARG A 38 -20.50 -46.67 -10.81
CA ARG A 38 -19.32 -46.12 -11.44
C ARG A 38 -19.49 -44.66 -11.86
N SER A 39 -20.67 -44.27 -12.32
CA SER A 39 -21.02 -42.87 -12.60
C SER A 39 -20.89 -41.99 -11.35
N ARG A 40 -21.40 -42.46 -10.20
CA ARG A 40 -21.25 -41.76 -8.91
C ARG A 40 -19.79 -41.55 -8.51
N MET A 41 -18.95 -42.57 -8.67
CA MET A 41 -17.52 -42.46 -8.38
C MET A 41 -16.81 -41.44 -9.28
N TYR A 42 -17.19 -41.35 -10.56
CA TYR A 42 -16.64 -40.32 -11.46
C TYR A 42 -17.05 -38.93 -11.03
N THR A 43 -18.32 -38.72 -10.68
CA THR A 43 -18.79 -37.42 -10.20
C THR A 43 -18.14 -36.99 -8.88
N GLU A 44 -17.96 -37.91 -7.94
CA GLU A 44 -17.26 -37.62 -6.67
C GLU A 44 -15.79 -37.28 -6.92
N ARG A 45 -15.12 -38.02 -7.81
CA ARG A 45 -13.73 -37.74 -8.17
C ARG A 45 -13.58 -36.40 -8.86
N GLU A 46 -14.50 -36.04 -9.77
CA GLU A 46 -14.51 -34.74 -10.43
C GLU A 46 -14.73 -33.60 -9.43
N GLN A 47 -15.65 -33.78 -8.47
CA GLN A 47 -15.87 -32.82 -7.39
C GLN A 47 -14.63 -32.64 -6.51
N LEU A 48 -13.98 -33.74 -6.12
CA LEU A 48 -12.75 -33.68 -5.33
C LEU A 48 -11.59 -33.02 -6.10
N LEU A 49 -11.47 -33.29 -7.40
CA LEU A 49 -10.47 -32.64 -8.25
C LEU A 49 -10.76 -31.15 -8.41
N ALA A 50 -12.01 -30.77 -8.63
CA ALA A 50 -12.42 -29.37 -8.71
C ALA A 50 -12.14 -28.65 -7.38
N GLN A 51 -12.44 -29.29 -6.25
CA GLN A 51 -12.13 -28.76 -4.92
C GLN A 51 -10.63 -28.63 -4.67
N ALA A 52 -9.84 -29.63 -5.06
CA ALA A 52 -8.38 -29.57 -4.95
C ALA A 52 -7.78 -28.44 -5.80
N LEU A 53 -8.28 -28.25 -7.02
CA LEU A 53 -7.88 -27.14 -7.89
C LEU A 53 -8.26 -25.79 -7.30
N GLN A 54 -9.46 -25.68 -6.73
CA GLN A 54 -9.90 -24.45 -6.06
C GLN A 54 -9.00 -24.10 -4.88
N LEU A 55 -8.77 -25.06 -3.97
CA LEU A 55 -7.89 -24.87 -2.82
C LEU A 55 -6.46 -24.51 -3.24
N HIS A 56 -5.95 -25.10 -4.31
CA HIS A 56 -4.64 -24.77 -4.84
C HIS A 56 -4.57 -23.34 -5.38
N ASN A 57 -5.62 -22.88 -6.07
CA ASN A 57 -5.71 -21.49 -6.54
C ASN A 57 -5.82 -20.51 -5.38
N GLU A 58 -6.62 -20.82 -4.36
CA GLU A 58 -6.75 -20.02 -3.15
C GLU A 58 -5.41 -19.91 -2.41
N ALA A 59 -4.72 -21.03 -2.21
CA ALA A 59 -3.38 -21.05 -1.61
C ALA A 59 -2.39 -20.17 -2.38
N ARG A 60 -2.40 -20.23 -3.71
CA ARG A 60 -1.55 -19.38 -4.56
C ARG A 60 -1.85 -17.89 -4.41
N ILE A 61 -3.14 -17.52 -4.28
CA ILE A 61 -3.54 -16.14 -4.05
C ILE A 61 -3.04 -15.67 -2.68
N TYR A 62 -3.22 -16.49 -1.63
CA TYR A 62 -2.74 -16.16 -0.29
C TYR A 62 -1.20 -16.05 -0.23
N GLU A 63 -0.47 -16.92 -0.93
CA GLU A 63 0.99 -16.83 -1.04
C GLU A 63 1.43 -15.53 -1.73
N GLN A 64 0.74 -15.14 -2.81
CA GLN A 64 1.01 -13.87 -3.49
C GLN A 64 0.74 -12.67 -2.58
N GLN A 65 -0.39 -12.67 -1.86
CA GLN A 65 -0.73 -11.62 -0.90
C GLN A 65 0.29 -11.55 0.24
N ALA A 66 0.67 -12.68 0.82
CA ALA A 66 1.68 -12.75 1.88
C ALA A 66 3.04 -12.21 1.39
N THR A 67 3.43 -12.54 0.16
CA THR A 67 4.66 -12.03 -0.45
C THR A 67 4.60 -10.52 -0.65
N GLN A 68 3.48 -10.00 -1.16
CA GLN A 68 3.28 -8.55 -1.34
C GLN A 68 3.35 -7.80 -0.01
N ILE A 69 2.70 -8.32 1.04
CA ILE A 69 2.74 -7.75 2.38
C ILE A 69 4.17 -7.77 2.93
N ARG A 70 4.89 -8.89 2.75
CA ARG A 70 6.30 -8.98 3.19
C ARG A 70 7.19 -7.96 2.50
N LEU A 71 7.07 -7.83 1.18
CA LEU A 71 7.83 -6.83 0.41
C LEU A 71 7.48 -5.40 0.83
N ALA A 72 6.20 -5.11 1.06
CA ALA A 72 5.76 -3.81 1.57
C ALA A 72 6.34 -3.53 2.97
N HIS A 73 6.39 -4.54 3.84
CA HIS A 73 7.00 -4.42 5.17
C HIS A 73 8.51 -4.17 5.07
N GLU A 74 9.24 -4.94 4.26
CA GLU A 74 10.68 -4.77 4.04
C GLU A 74 11.00 -3.36 3.50
N TRP A 75 10.18 -2.86 2.57
CA TRP A 75 10.33 -1.52 2.01
C TRP A 75 10.06 -0.42 3.03
N ASN A 76 8.99 -0.57 3.83
CA ASN A 76 8.68 0.37 4.91
C ASN A 76 9.78 0.37 5.97
N GLU A 77 10.27 -0.80 6.38
CA GLU A 77 11.37 -0.92 7.35
C GLU A 77 12.63 -0.18 6.85
N THR A 78 12.98 -0.37 5.58
CA THR A 78 14.10 0.34 4.96
C THR A 78 13.91 1.86 5.00
N ARG A 79 12.69 2.34 4.75
CA ARG A 79 12.35 3.78 4.82
C ARG A 79 12.39 4.30 6.24
N TYR A 80 11.85 3.57 7.22
CA TYR A 80 11.93 3.92 8.63
C TYR A 80 13.38 4.08 9.09
N GLN A 81 14.25 3.12 8.73
CA GLN A 81 15.68 3.20 9.04
C GLN A 81 16.37 4.37 8.34
N HIS A 82 16.05 4.65 7.08
CA HIS A 82 16.63 5.77 6.34
C HIS A 82 16.28 7.13 6.97
N TRP A 83 15.03 7.28 7.41
CA TRP A 83 14.47 8.51 7.95
C TRP A 83 14.46 8.58 9.48
N GLN A 84 15.35 7.85 10.15
CA GLN A 84 15.42 7.82 11.61
C GLN A 84 16.02 9.10 12.22
N SER A 85 16.81 9.85 11.45
CA SER A 85 17.64 10.93 11.98
C SER A 85 17.30 12.31 11.40
N PRO A 86 17.39 13.40 12.20
CA PRO A 86 17.30 14.76 11.70
C PRO A 86 18.31 15.05 10.56
N GLU A 87 19.48 14.41 10.60
CA GLU A 87 20.52 14.49 9.58
C GLU A 87 20.03 14.01 8.21
N SER A 88 19.17 12.99 8.15
CA SER A 88 18.60 12.48 6.91
C SER A 88 17.73 13.53 6.23
N VAL A 89 16.89 14.24 7.00
CA VAL A 89 16.04 15.34 6.52
C VAL A 89 16.90 16.50 6.01
N VAL A 90 17.90 16.92 6.78
CA VAL A 90 18.83 17.98 6.39
C VAL A 90 19.61 17.60 5.13
N ARG A 91 20.05 16.34 5.01
CA ARG A 91 20.76 15.83 3.83
C ARG A 91 19.86 15.82 2.60
N PHE A 92 18.58 15.46 2.75
CA PHE A 92 17.59 15.52 1.69
C PHE A 92 17.33 16.95 1.20
N ILE A 93 17.24 17.92 2.13
CA ILE A 93 17.10 19.34 1.78
C ILE A 93 18.35 19.81 1.02
N ARG A 94 19.56 19.40 1.44
CA ARG A 94 20.82 19.81 0.82
C ARG A 94 21.14 19.09 -0.50
N SER A 95 20.72 17.84 -0.68
CA SER A 95 21.02 17.07 -1.90
C SER A 95 20.36 17.66 -3.15
N SER A 96 19.37 18.54 -2.95
CA SER A 96 18.69 19.25 -4.01
C SER A 96 19.53 20.28 -4.75
N SER A 97 20.50 20.89 -4.08
CA SER A 97 21.28 22.00 -4.64
C SER A 97 22.12 21.58 -5.85
N LYS A 98 22.30 20.27 -6.04
CA LYS A 98 23.04 19.68 -7.16
C LYS A 98 22.19 19.46 -8.42
N LEU A 99 20.86 19.60 -8.34
CA LEU A 99 19.97 19.51 -9.50
C LEU A 99 19.74 20.92 -10.05
N ALA A 100 20.51 21.22 -11.10
CA ALA A 100 20.55 22.47 -11.81
C ALA A 100 19.19 22.90 -12.40
N ASP A 101 19.13 24.20 -12.72
CA ASP A 101 18.11 24.93 -13.48
C ASP A 101 16.83 25.32 -12.73
N PHE A 102 16.99 26.29 -11.83
CA PHE A 102 15.95 27.30 -11.58
C PHE A 102 15.87 28.25 -12.80
N SER A 103 15.42 27.71 -13.93
CA SER A 103 14.89 28.53 -15.02
C SER A 103 13.51 29.03 -14.58
N ASN A 104 13.23 30.30 -14.85
CA ASN A 104 11.97 30.98 -14.50
C ASN A 104 10.71 30.32 -15.10
N ASP A 105 10.85 29.31 -15.96
CA ASP A 105 9.77 28.66 -16.71
C ASP A 105 9.60 27.15 -16.44
N VAL A 106 10.31 26.56 -15.48
CA VAL A 106 10.15 25.11 -15.21
C VAL A 106 8.91 24.87 -14.34
N PRO A 107 7.92 24.08 -14.80
CA PRO A 107 6.76 23.74 -13.99
C PRO A 107 7.24 22.99 -12.74
N ARG A 108 6.81 23.51 -11.58
CA ARG A 108 7.04 22.93 -10.24
C ARG A 108 6.67 21.45 -10.25
N LYS A 109 7.64 20.56 -10.38
CA LYS A 109 7.49 19.25 -9.73
C LYS A 109 7.60 19.53 -8.24
N SER A 110 6.45 19.59 -7.57
CA SER A 110 6.39 19.42 -6.12
C SER A 110 7.34 18.30 -5.75
N PHE A 111 8.35 18.59 -4.94
CA PHE A 111 9.28 17.56 -4.54
C PHE A 111 8.49 16.48 -3.81
N ASP A 112 8.83 15.20 -4.02
CA ASP A 112 8.16 14.12 -3.31
C ASP A 112 8.63 14.16 -1.85
N LEU A 113 7.81 14.75 -1.00
CA LEU A 113 8.02 14.84 0.45
C LEU A 113 7.32 13.73 1.20
N SER A 114 6.66 12.79 0.49
CA SER A 114 5.89 11.70 1.10
C SER A 114 6.76 10.87 2.03
N ASP A 115 8.04 10.74 1.72
CA ASP A 115 8.99 9.94 2.50
C ASP A 115 9.43 10.63 3.82
N LEU A 116 9.16 11.93 4.00
CA LEU A 116 9.42 12.61 5.27
C LEU A 116 8.42 12.21 6.36
N ILE A 117 7.26 11.63 6.00
CA ILE A 117 6.29 11.11 6.96
C ILE A 117 6.93 10.10 7.91
N PHE A 118 7.86 9.28 7.41
CA PHE A 118 8.54 8.26 8.20
C PHE A 118 9.39 8.88 9.31
N PHE A 119 10.02 10.04 9.05
CA PHE A 119 10.72 10.79 10.10
C PHE A 119 9.72 11.33 11.13
N PHE A 120 8.71 12.10 10.71
CA PHE A 120 7.80 12.76 11.65
C PHE A 120 6.96 11.78 12.49
N ALA A 121 6.62 10.62 11.93
CA ALA A 121 5.90 9.56 12.62
C ALA A 121 6.70 8.95 13.78
N GLN A 122 8.04 8.88 13.68
CA GLN A 122 8.90 8.25 14.69
C GLN A 122 9.79 9.23 15.48
N ALA A 123 9.88 10.49 15.04
CA ALA A 123 10.73 11.50 15.66
C ALA A 123 10.32 11.74 17.12
N SER A 124 11.30 11.80 18.02
CA SER A 124 11.09 12.28 19.39
C SER A 124 11.04 13.81 19.42
N ASP A 125 10.58 14.38 20.54
CA ASP A 125 10.61 15.83 20.75
C ASP A 125 12.04 16.40 20.67
N GLN A 126 13.04 15.62 21.08
CA GLN A 126 14.44 15.99 20.96
C GLN A 126 14.91 15.99 19.50
N ASP A 127 14.45 15.04 18.69
CA ASP A 127 14.78 14.98 17.25
C ASP A 127 14.16 16.16 16.50
N LEU A 128 12.93 16.54 16.85
CA LEU A 128 12.27 17.72 16.28
C LEU A 128 13.01 19.00 16.60
N ARG A 129 13.43 19.20 17.86
CA ARG A 129 14.26 20.37 18.26
C ARG A 129 15.60 20.36 17.54
N THR A 130 16.27 19.21 17.50
CA THR A 130 17.57 19.04 16.82
C THR A 130 17.45 19.30 15.32
N LEU A 131 16.34 18.88 14.69
CA LEU A 131 16.04 19.23 13.29
C LEU A 131 15.94 20.74 13.13
N MET A 132 15.17 21.42 13.98
CA MET A 132 15.02 22.88 13.91
C MET A 132 16.36 23.60 14.06
N ASP A 133 17.18 23.23 15.05
CA ASP A 133 18.53 23.81 15.22
C ASP A 133 19.39 23.64 13.96
N LYS A 134 19.31 22.48 13.31
CA LYS A 134 20.05 22.22 12.06
C LYS A 134 19.48 22.97 10.86
N LEU A 135 18.17 23.22 10.82
CA LEU A 135 17.53 24.03 9.78
C LEU A 135 17.85 25.52 9.95
N GLU A 136 17.95 26.00 11.19
CA GLU A 136 18.40 27.35 11.54
C GLU A 136 19.89 27.53 11.18
N ALA A 137 20.74 26.55 11.51
CA ALA A 137 22.17 26.57 11.19
C ALA A 137 22.50 26.26 9.71
N MET A 138 21.49 26.02 8.86
CA MET A 138 21.72 25.70 7.47
C MET A 138 22.02 26.97 6.67
N ASP A 139 23.22 27.07 6.09
CA ASP A 139 23.55 28.12 5.13
C ASP A 139 22.75 27.91 3.83
N VAL A 140 21.71 28.73 3.67
CA VAL A 140 20.82 28.78 2.50
C VAL A 140 20.85 30.15 1.81
N GLU A 141 21.85 30.98 2.12
CA GLU A 141 21.95 32.34 1.56
C GLU A 141 22.08 32.32 0.04
N HIS A 142 22.88 31.39 -0.47
CA HIS A 142 23.25 31.34 -1.88
C HIS A 142 22.42 30.34 -2.70
N TRP A 143 21.48 29.62 -2.06
CA TRP A 143 20.76 28.49 -2.68
C TRP A 143 19.24 28.60 -2.53
N PRO A 144 18.55 29.31 -3.46
CA PRO A 144 17.10 29.50 -3.41
C PRO A 144 16.30 28.19 -3.37
N GLN A 145 16.82 27.14 -4.00
CA GLN A 145 16.17 25.81 -4.01
C GLN A 145 16.17 25.16 -2.62
N THR A 146 17.33 25.18 -1.95
CA THR A 146 17.51 24.65 -0.60
C THR A 146 16.61 25.40 0.38
N ARG A 147 16.49 26.73 0.19
CA ARG A 147 15.58 27.59 0.96
C ARG A 147 14.11 27.23 0.73
N ALA A 148 13.69 27.11 -0.52
CA ALA A 148 12.32 26.70 -0.86
C ALA A 148 11.97 25.32 -0.27
N ARG A 149 12.87 24.33 -0.36
CA ARG A 149 12.67 23.02 0.24
C ARG A 149 12.61 23.06 1.76
N ARG A 150 13.47 23.86 2.40
CA ARG A 150 13.38 24.08 3.85
C ARG A 150 11.99 24.58 4.23
N LEU A 151 11.46 25.55 3.49
CA LEU A 151 10.12 26.08 3.72
C LEU A 151 9.01 25.05 3.46
N GLU A 152 9.13 24.21 2.44
CA GLU A 152 8.20 23.11 2.20
C GLU A 152 8.18 22.10 3.36
N VAL A 153 9.35 21.73 3.89
CA VAL A 153 9.45 20.86 5.08
C VAL A 153 8.80 21.51 6.30
N LEU A 154 9.04 22.81 6.51
CA LEU A 154 8.38 23.55 7.59
C LEU A 154 6.86 23.58 7.40
N GLY A 155 6.37 23.84 6.18
CA GLY A 155 4.94 23.88 5.86
C GLY A 155 4.21 22.55 6.05
N MET A 156 4.90 21.41 6.02
CA MET A 156 4.32 20.10 6.34
C MET A 156 4.21 19.83 7.84
N MET A 157 5.04 20.46 8.68
CA MET A 157 5.06 20.17 10.12
C MET A 157 3.70 20.30 10.81
N PRO A 158 2.88 21.33 10.55
CA PRO A 158 1.55 21.45 11.16
C PRO A 158 0.64 20.23 10.94
N GLU A 159 0.72 19.61 9.76
CA GLU A 159 -0.08 18.42 9.43
C GLU A 159 0.53 17.13 10.02
N GLN A 160 1.86 17.01 10.01
CA GLN A 160 2.54 15.78 10.43
C GLN A 160 2.74 15.67 11.94
N ILE A 161 2.84 16.81 12.65
CA ILE A 161 3.05 16.87 14.10
C ILE A 161 2.08 17.84 14.81
N PRO A 162 0.75 17.74 14.60
CA PRO A 162 -0.22 18.72 15.10
C PRO A 162 -0.18 18.88 16.62
N ASN A 163 -0.02 17.77 17.36
CA ASN A 163 0.00 17.78 18.83
C ASN A 163 1.34 18.26 19.44
N ARG A 164 2.39 18.40 18.61
CA ARG A 164 3.75 18.76 19.05
C ARG A 164 4.22 20.07 18.43
N LEU A 165 3.32 20.79 17.76
CA LEU A 165 3.63 22.00 17.00
C LEU A 165 4.24 23.09 17.89
N SER A 166 3.78 23.21 19.13
CA SER A 166 4.27 24.18 20.12
C SER A 166 5.78 24.06 20.40
N LEU A 167 6.40 22.90 20.15
CA LEU A 167 7.84 22.69 20.35
C LEU A 167 8.69 23.39 19.29
N VAL A 168 8.17 23.56 18.08
CA VAL A 168 8.92 24.04 16.91
C VAL A 168 8.35 25.33 16.33
N GLU A 169 7.13 25.71 16.71
CA GLU A 169 6.38 26.82 16.14
C GLU A 169 7.15 28.14 16.14
N GLN A 170 7.74 28.54 17.27
CA GLN A 170 8.45 29.81 17.36
C GLN A 170 9.68 29.85 16.43
N SER A 171 10.44 28.76 16.36
CA SER A 171 11.57 28.64 15.44
C SER A 171 11.14 28.59 13.98
N ALA A 172 10.11 27.80 13.67
CA ALA A 172 9.57 27.69 12.32
C ALA A 172 9.03 29.02 11.81
N ARG A 173 8.23 29.74 12.60
CA ARG A 173 7.72 31.08 12.24
C ARG A 173 8.84 32.09 12.01
N ARG A 174 9.89 32.08 12.85
CA ARG A 174 11.07 32.95 12.66
C ARG A 174 11.76 32.68 11.32
N LEU A 175 11.97 31.42 10.97
CA LEU A 175 12.58 31.02 9.69
C LEU A 175 11.71 31.37 8.48
N ILE A 176 10.40 31.16 8.58
CA ILE A 176 9.46 31.49 7.50
C ILE A 176 9.42 33.00 7.26
N GLU A 177 9.38 33.80 8.32
CA GLU A 177 9.30 35.26 8.22
C GLU A 177 10.58 35.86 7.58
N GLN A 178 11.75 35.30 7.89
CA GLN A 178 13.02 35.68 7.22
C GLN A 178 12.97 35.52 5.70
N ASP A 179 12.22 34.53 5.20
CA ASP A 179 12.15 34.19 3.79
C ASP A 179 10.91 34.75 3.07
N ARG A 180 10.01 35.42 3.81
CA ARG A 180 8.71 35.90 3.30
C ARG A 180 8.84 37.00 2.25
N SER A 181 9.83 37.89 2.41
CA SER A 181 10.11 39.00 1.49
C SER A 181 11.29 38.72 0.55
N HIS A 182 11.57 37.44 0.26
CA HIS A 182 12.70 37.09 -0.61
C HIS A 182 12.52 37.58 -2.04
N LEU A 183 13.62 38.01 -2.67
CA LEU A 183 13.69 38.43 -4.07
C LEU A 183 13.22 37.36 -5.08
N TYR A 184 13.16 36.08 -4.69
CA TYR A 184 12.76 34.98 -5.57
C TYR A 184 11.29 34.64 -5.33
N PRO A 185 10.39 34.78 -6.32
CA PRO A 185 8.95 34.55 -6.15
C PRO A 185 8.61 33.14 -5.65
N ALA A 186 9.39 32.13 -6.04
CA ALA A 186 9.20 30.76 -5.60
C ALA A 186 9.41 30.60 -4.08
N VAL A 187 10.48 31.22 -3.54
CA VAL A 187 10.78 31.20 -2.11
C VAL A 187 9.69 31.94 -1.32
N ALA A 188 9.32 33.15 -1.78
CA ALA A 188 8.27 33.93 -1.15
C ALA A 188 6.93 33.19 -1.12
N SER A 189 6.56 32.51 -2.23
CA SER A 189 5.34 31.72 -2.28
C SER A 189 5.35 30.52 -1.34
N GLN A 190 6.50 29.83 -1.18
CA GLN A 190 6.60 28.72 -0.23
C GLN A 190 6.58 29.21 1.21
N ALA A 191 7.17 30.38 1.48
CA ALA A 191 7.07 31.02 2.79
C ALA A 191 5.61 31.36 3.13
N LEU A 192 4.84 31.87 2.18
CA LEU A 192 3.40 32.13 2.39
C LEU A 192 2.61 30.85 2.66
N ILE A 193 2.82 29.80 1.86
CA ILE A 193 2.15 28.50 2.07
C ILE A 193 2.48 27.92 3.45
N ALA A 194 3.76 27.95 3.83
CA ALA A 194 4.18 27.48 5.14
C ALA A 194 3.56 28.34 6.26
N TRP A 195 3.52 29.66 6.10
CA TRP A 195 2.89 30.56 7.06
C TRP A 195 1.41 30.26 7.26
N GLU A 196 0.65 30.12 6.17
CA GLU A 196 -0.77 29.78 6.19
C GLU A 196 -1.03 28.42 6.88
N ALA A 197 -0.16 27.43 6.66
CA ALA A 197 -0.26 26.12 7.32
C ALA A 197 -0.16 26.23 8.85
N PHE A 198 0.73 27.10 9.36
CA PHE A 198 0.87 27.36 10.79
C PHE A 198 -0.30 28.21 11.34
N GLU A 199 -0.80 29.20 10.60
CA GLU A 199 -1.97 29.98 11.02
C GLU A 199 -3.22 29.11 11.13
N LYS A 200 -3.43 28.19 10.19
CA LYS A 200 -4.55 27.25 10.22
C LYS A 200 -4.49 26.27 11.38
N ALA A 201 -3.29 25.87 11.82
CA ALA A 201 -3.11 24.93 12.92
C ALA A 201 -3.19 25.58 14.32
N ALA A 202 -2.91 26.89 14.44
CA ALA A 202 -2.96 27.64 15.70
C ALA A 202 -4.32 27.64 16.47
N PRO A 203 -5.51 27.66 15.83
CA PRO A 203 -6.78 27.63 16.56
C PRO A 203 -7.10 26.28 17.22
N GLU A 204 -6.51 25.16 16.77
CA GLU A 204 -6.87 23.82 17.26
C GLU A 204 -6.04 23.38 18.48
N THR A 205 -4.78 23.82 18.58
CA THR A 205 -3.90 23.52 19.72
C THR A 205 -4.33 24.22 21.01
N THR A 206 -4.94 25.40 20.91
CA THR A 206 -5.45 26.15 22.08
C THR A 206 -6.72 25.49 22.65
N ALA A 207 -7.59 24.97 21.79
CA ALA A 207 -8.84 24.31 22.20
C ALA A 207 -8.61 22.92 22.81
N ARG A 208 -7.68 22.12 22.26
CA ARG A 208 -7.36 20.79 22.82
C ARG A 208 -6.61 20.85 24.15
N SER A 209 -5.65 21.77 24.30
CA SER A 209 -4.89 21.93 25.55
C SER A 209 -5.75 22.40 26.73
N GLN A 210 -6.83 23.15 26.47
CA GLN A 210 -7.80 23.51 27.49
C GLN A 210 -8.71 22.32 27.87
N SER A 211 -9.05 21.44 26.94
CA SER A 211 -9.87 20.26 27.22
C SER A 211 -9.15 19.20 28.06
N GLU A 212 -7.84 19.01 27.90
CA GLU A 212 -7.07 18.04 28.70
C GLU A 212 -6.83 18.49 30.15
N ASN A 213 -6.72 19.80 30.41
CA ASN A 213 -6.61 20.33 31.77
C ASN A 213 -7.92 20.19 32.57
N VAL A 214 -9.08 20.29 31.93
CA VAL A 214 -10.39 20.13 32.59
C VAL A 214 -10.59 18.70 33.12
N TYR A 215 -10.05 17.69 32.44
CA TYR A 215 -10.12 16.30 32.92
C TYR A 215 -9.11 15.97 34.03
N GLN A 216 -8.01 16.72 34.16
CA GLN A 216 -7.07 16.54 35.27
C GLN A 216 -7.53 17.23 36.56
N GLU A 217 -8.31 18.32 36.48
CA GLU A 217 -8.88 18.98 37.67
C GLU A 217 -10.14 18.29 38.22
N LEU A 218 -10.89 17.55 37.38
CA LEU A 218 -12.05 16.77 37.82
C LEU A 218 -11.69 15.38 38.41
N GLY A 219 -10.40 15.03 38.41
CA GLY A 219 -9.87 13.78 38.97
C GLY A 219 -9.16 13.92 40.32
N ARG A 220 -9.27 15.08 40.99
CA ARG A 220 -8.78 15.30 42.36
C ARG A 220 -9.91 15.61 43.33
#